data_AF-A0A9X6JQ24-F1
#
_entry.id   AF-A0A9X6JQ24-F1
#
_cell.length_a   1.000
_cell.length_b   1.000
_cell.length_c   1.000
_cell.angle_alpha   90.00
_cell.angle_beta   90.00
_cell.angle_gamma   90.00
#
_symmetry.space_group_name_H-M   'P 1'
#
loop_
_entity.id
_entity.type
_entity.pdbx_description
1 polymer ?
#
loop_
_entity_poly.entity_id
_entity_poly.type
_entity_poly.pdbx_seq_one_letter_code
_entity_poly.pdbx_strand_id
1 'polypeptide(L)' 'MGAEFLFWDTREFLKRTCMLRITIQKEFYFDQRLQKFKVDEKWYFLAKDTKAFLLNWLTENVV' A
#
# COMPACT_ATOMS: atom_id res chain seq x y z
N MET A 1 12.35 11.94 -15.44
CA MET A 1 11.36 12.40 -14.45
C MET A 1 10.39 11.25 -14.25
N GLY A 2 10.38 10.60 -13.07
CA GLY A 2 9.50 9.44 -12.84
C GLY A 2 8.07 9.92 -12.67
N ALA A 3 7.15 9.47 -13.53
CA ALA A 3 5.74 9.76 -13.35
C ALA A 3 5.28 9.20 -12.00
N GLU A 4 4.83 10.08 -11.11
CA GLU A 4 4.20 9.65 -9.87
C GLU A 4 2.78 9.19 -10.19
N PHE A 5 2.50 7.91 -9.97
CA PHE A 5 1.14 7.41 -10.08
C PHE A 5 0.28 8.03 -8.97
N LEU A 6 -0.94 8.44 -9.33
CA LEU A 6 -1.96 8.85 -8.36
C LEU A 6 -2.43 7.66 -7.51
N PHE A 7 -2.45 6.47 -8.10
CA PHE A 7 -2.90 5.23 -7.46
C PHE A 7 -1.97 4.06 -7.79
N TRP A 8 -1.89 3.11 -6.87
CA TRP A 8 -1.21 1.84 -7.06
C TRP A 8 -2.24 0.72 -7.16
N ASP A 9 -2.05 -0.18 -8.12
CA ASP A 9 -2.71 -1.49 -8.08
C ASP A 9 -1.92 -2.42 -7.15
N THR A 10 -2.48 -3.60 -6.84
CA THR A 10 -1.79 -4.57 -5.97
C THR A 10 -0.41 -4.98 -6.50
N ARG A 11 -0.19 -5.04 -7.82
CA ARG A 11 1.11 -5.44 -8.41
C ARG A 11 2.15 -4.35 -8.21
N GLU A 12 1.77 -3.09 -8.45
CA GLU A 12 2.64 -1.94 -8.21
C GLU A 12 2.94 -1.77 -6.72
N PHE A 13 1.96 -2.04 -5.85
CA PHE A 13 2.15 -2.00 -4.41
C PHE A 13 3.17 -3.04 -3.92
N LEU A 14 3.09 -4.28 -4.43
CA LEU A 14 4.07 -5.33 -4.17
C LEU A 14 5.46 -4.94 -4.65
N LYS A 15 5.56 -4.43 -5.89
CA LYS A 15 6.82 -4.01 -6.49
C LYS A 15 7.50 -2.89 -5.72
N ARG A 16 6.72 -1.95 -5.17
CA ARG A 16 7.24 -0.79 -4.43
C ARG A 16 7.63 -1.08 -2.99
N THR A 17 6.92 -1.99 -2.34
CA THR A 17 7.21 -2.37 -0.95
C THR A 17 8.23 -3.50 -0.86
N CYS A 18 8.49 -4.23 -1.95
CA CYS A 18 9.26 -5.48 -1.97
C CYS A 18 8.70 -6.54 -1.01
N MET A 19 7.45 -6.40 -0.57
CA MET A 19 6.79 -7.33 0.35
C MET A 19 6.00 -8.38 -0.43
N LEU A 20 5.80 -9.53 0.21
CA LEU A 20 4.91 -10.56 -0.31
C LEU A 20 3.45 -10.16 -0.11
N ARG A 21 2.59 -10.61 -1.04
CA ARG A 21 1.14 -10.37 -0.97
C ARG A 21 0.51 -10.85 0.32
N ILE A 22 1.02 -11.95 0.87
CA ILE A 22 0.55 -12.49 2.16
C ILE A 22 0.83 -11.54 3.32
N THR A 23 1.98 -10.85 3.32
CA THR A 23 2.36 -9.89 4.35
C THR A 23 1.44 -8.68 4.24
N ILE A 24 1.28 -8.14 3.05
CA ILE A 24 0.37 -7.02 2.78
C ILE A 24 -1.07 -7.32 3.23
N GLN A 25 -1.55 -8.53 2.96
CA GLN A 25 -2.90 -8.93 3.36
C GLN A 25 -3.05 -9.08 4.88
N LYS A 26 -2.01 -9.50 5.60
CA LYS A 26 -2.05 -9.64 7.05
C LYS A 26 -1.90 -8.29 7.75
N GLU A 27 -0.91 -7.51 7.32
CA GLU A 27 -0.52 -6.27 7.99
C GLU A 27 -1.42 -5.09 7.60
N PHE A 28 -1.80 -4.97 6.33
CA PHE A 28 -2.38 -3.73 5.81
C PHE A 28 -3.87 -3.82 5.46
N TYR A 29 -4.38 -5.01 5.10
CA TYR A 29 -5.79 -5.13 4.69
C TYR A 29 -6.78 -4.90 5.85
N PHE A 30 -6.36 -5.16 7.08
CA PHE A 30 -7.18 -4.94 8.28
C PHE A 30 -6.96 -3.56 8.91
N ASP A 31 -5.91 -2.83 8.49
CA ASP A 31 -5.63 -1.50 9.03
C ASP A 31 -6.58 -0.46 8.41
N GLN A 32 -7.39 0.18 9.26
CA GLN A 32 -8.37 1.19 8.86
C GLN A 32 -7.73 2.48 8.33
N ARG A 33 -6.43 2.70 8.62
CA ARG A 33 -5.68 3.88 8.17
C ARG A 33 -5.34 3.79 6.68
N LEU A 34 -5.39 2.60 6.08
CA LEU A 34 -5.12 2.41 4.66
C LEU A 34 -6.36 2.71 3.81
N GLN A 35 -6.33 3.80 3.05
CA GLN A 35 -7.37 4.09 2.06
C GLN A 35 -7.24 3.17 0.83
N LYS A 36 -8.14 2.18 0.74
CA LYS A 36 -8.25 1.23 -0.37
C LYS A 36 -9.61 1.36 -1.05
N PHE A 37 -9.58 1.34 -2.38
CA PHE A 37 -10.77 1.46 -3.22
C PHE A 37 -10.88 0.21 -4.10
N LYS A 38 -12.04 -0.45 -4.07
CA LYS A 38 -12.32 -1.55 -4.98
C LYS A 38 -13.01 -0.99 -6.22
N VAL A 39 -12.40 -1.17 -7.38
CA VAL A 39 -12.99 -0.82 -8.68
C VAL A 39 -13.03 -2.10 -9.50
N ASP A 40 -14.24 -2.53 -9.85
CA ASP A 40 -14.53 -3.85 -10.41
C ASP A 40 -13.97 -4.98 -9.52
N GLU A 41 -12.94 -5.68 -10.03
CA GLU A 41 -12.29 -6.79 -9.35
C GLU A 41 -10.90 -6.42 -8.81
N LYS A 42 -10.45 -5.18 -9.00
CA LYS A 42 -9.12 -4.72 -8.63
C LYS A 42 -9.15 -3.77 -7.44
N TRP A 43 -8.11 -3.89 -6.62
CA TRP A 43 -7.87 -2.97 -5.51
C TRP A 43 -6.89 -1.89 -5.93
N TYR A 44 -7.27 -0.66 -5.63
CA TYR A 44 -6.49 0.54 -5.85
C TYR A 44 -6.20 1.24 -4.53
N PHE A 45 -4.99 1.74 -4.40
CA PHE A 45 -4.51 2.43 -3.21
C PHE A 45 -4.01 3.81 -3.61
N LEU A 46 -4.36 4.85 -2.85
CA LEU A 46 -3.86 6.20 -3.13
C LEU A 46 -2.36 6.25 -2.85
N ALA A 47 -1.56 6.56 -3.87
CA ALA A 47 -0.11 6.46 -3.77
C ALA A 47 0.46 7.36 -2.68
N LYS A 48 -0.09 8.57 -2.52
CA LYS A 48 0.33 9.54 -1.52
C LYS A 48 0.07 9.03 -0.10
N ASP A 49 -1.17 8.63 0.19
CA ASP A 49 -1.57 8.20 1.53
C ASP A 49 -0.93 6.86 1.89
N THR A 50 -0.80 5.95 0.91
CA THR A 50 -0.14 4.66 1.10
C THR A 50 1.33 4.81 1.46
N LYS A 51 2.06 5.75 0.82
CA LYS A 51 3.45 6.05 1.20
C LYS A 51 3.54 6.54 2.65
N ALA A 52 2.69 7.48 3.05
CA ALA A 52 2.68 8.01 4.41
C ALA A 52 2.35 6.92 5.44
N PHE A 53 1.36 6.08 5.14
CA PHE A 53 1.00 4.94 5.97
C PHE A 53 2.17 3.95 6.12
N LEU A 54 2.83 3.57 5.03
CA LEU A 54 3.98 2.65 5.09
C LEU A 54 5.13 3.19 5.91
N LEU A 55 5.44 4.49 5.80
CA LEU A 55 6.49 5.13 6.59
C LEU A 55 6.15 5.08 8.08
N ASN A 56 4.91 5.42 8.46
CA ASN A 56 4.46 5.32 9.84
C ASN A 56 4.50 3.87 10.35
N TRP A 57 4.01 2.92 9.54
CA TRP A 57 4.03 1.51 9.89
C TRP A 57 5.46 0.99 10.12
N LEU A 58 6.42 1.41 9.29
CA LEU A 58 7.83 1.08 9.49
C LEU A 58 8.37 1.64 10.80
N THR A 59 8.04 2.89 11.15
CA THR A 59 8.48 3.48 12.43
C THR A 59 7.82 2.84 13.65
N GLU A 60 6.60 2.30 13.52
CA GLU A 60 5.91 1.59 14.60
C GLU A 60 6.46 0.17 14.82
N ASN A 61 7.01 -0.47 13.77
CA ASN A 61 7.44 -1.88 13.80
C ASN A 61 8.96 -2.10 13.75
N VAL A 62 9.77 -1.06 13.51
CA VAL A 62 11.22 -1.11 13.69
C VAL A 62 11.54 -0.78 15.15
N VAL A 63 11.90 -1.81 15.92
CA VAL A 63 12.52 -1.70 17.25
C VAL A 63 14.01 -1.46 17.11
#